data_AF-A0A3R6GMR2-F1
#
_entry.id   AF-A0A3R6GMR2-F1
#
_cell.length_a   1.000
_cell.length_b   1.000
_cell.length_c   1.000
_cell.angle_alpha   90.00
_cell.angle_beta   90.00
_cell.angle_gamma   90.00
#
_symmetry.space_group_name_H-M   'P 1'
#
loop_
_entity.id
_entity.type
_entity.pdbx_description
1 polymer ?
#
loop_
_entity_poly.entity_id
_entity_poly.type
_entity_poly.pdbx_seq_one_letter_code
_entity_poly.pdbx_strand_id
1 'polypeptide(L)'
;MFLLYIGNRTVVREHAFWYIGELKRLQKKREVIIMRSEKRKDMYADRYHAGAKGQKHCHYAKHRKTNSIRRFVTGIAALVMVMSLSFGFGSFFSSAHDSKAEEPSGERYYKSVQLEKGDSLWSIAQRYRRTEDSIYEYMDELAEANHLSLKDRNNLQEGDYLVVSYYGDDSVY
;
A
#
# COMPACT_ATOMS: atom_id res chain seq x y z
N MET A 1 -4.99 -21.13 115.22
CA MET A 1 -5.38 -21.41 113.82
C MET A 1 -5.01 -20.23 112.92
N PHE A 2 -3.72 -19.88 112.82
CA PHE A 2 -3.25 -18.70 112.05
C PHE A 2 -1.87 -18.90 111.41
N LEU A 3 -1.45 -20.16 111.19
CA LEU A 3 -0.14 -20.48 110.61
C LEU A 3 -0.21 -21.34 109.33
N LEU A 4 -1.38 -21.44 108.69
CA LEU A 4 -1.54 -22.12 107.39
C LEU A 4 -1.96 -21.19 106.24
N TYR A 5 -2.15 -19.89 106.51
CA TYR A 5 -2.61 -18.92 105.49
C TYR A 5 -1.47 -18.12 104.82
N ILE A 6 -0.27 -18.10 105.42
CA ILE A 6 0.84 -17.25 104.93
C ILE A 6 1.66 -17.96 103.83
N GLY A 7 1.75 -19.30 103.85
CA GLY A 7 2.51 -20.08 102.86
C GLY A 7 1.90 -20.07 101.45
N ASN A 8 0.60 -19.77 101.31
CA ASN A 8 -0.07 -19.75 100.01
C ASN A 8 0.15 -18.42 99.27
N ARG A 9 0.33 -17.29 99.96
CA ARG A 9 0.41 -15.96 99.34
C ARG A 9 1.75 -15.68 98.65
N THR A 10 2.86 -16.22 99.15
CA THR A 10 4.18 -16.08 98.52
C THR A 10 4.27 -16.89 97.24
N VAL A 11 3.81 -18.14 97.27
CA VAL A 11 3.71 -19.02 96.10
C VAL A 11 2.81 -18.42 95.03
N VAL A 12 1.63 -17.90 95.40
CA VAL A 12 0.73 -17.21 94.45
C VAL A 12 1.37 -15.96 93.84
N ARG A 13 2.18 -15.21 94.60
CA ARG A 13 2.91 -14.05 94.06
C ARG A 13 3.99 -14.46 93.06
N GLU A 14 4.75 -15.52 93.32
CA GLU A 14 5.75 -16.01 92.36
C GLU A 14 5.12 -16.53 91.07
N HIS A 15 4.03 -17.28 91.18
CA HIS A 15 3.24 -17.68 90.00
C HIS A 15 2.64 -16.48 89.26
N ALA A 16 2.18 -15.45 89.97
CA ALA A 16 1.69 -14.22 89.34
C ALA A 16 2.81 -13.45 88.63
N PHE A 17 4.01 -13.33 89.22
CA PHE A 17 5.17 -12.72 88.57
C PHE A 17 5.61 -13.50 87.34
N TRP A 18 5.62 -14.83 87.41
CA TRP A 18 5.90 -15.70 86.27
C TRP A 18 4.87 -15.50 85.16
N TYR A 19 3.58 -15.46 85.50
CA TYR A 19 2.50 -15.22 84.53
C TYR A 19 2.59 -13.83 83.89
N ILE A 20 2.89 -12.78 84.66
CA ILE A 20 3.10 -11.42 84.13
C ILE A 20 4.31 -11.37 83.19
N GLY A 21 5.40 -12.07 83.54
CA GLY A 21 6.58 -12.19 82.68
C GLY A 21 6.26 -12.90 81.37
N GLU A 22 5.49 -13.99 81.43
CA GLU A 22 5.03 -14.72 80.25
C GLU A 22 4.10 -13.88 79.37
N LEU A 23 3.15 -13.15 79.96
CA LEU A 23 2.28 -12.22 79.24
C LEU A 23 3.10 -11.15 78.52
N LYS A 24 4.11 -10.56 79.15
CA LYS A 24 5.01 -9.61 78.48
C LYS A 24 5.77 -10.24 77.32
N ARG A 25 6.24 -11.49 77.47
CA ARG A 25 6.88 -12.25 76.37
C ARG A 25 5.91 -12.49 75.22
N LEU A 26 4.67 -12.87 75.51
CA LEU A 26 3.64 -13.13 74.49
C LEU A 26 3.23 -11.85 73.77
N GLN A 27 3.07 -10.73 74.48
CA GLN A 27 2.81 -9.42 73.88
C GLN A 27 3.95 -9.02 72.93
N LYS A 28 5.21 -9.13 73.37
CA LYS A 28 6.37 -8.87 72.51
C LYS A 28 6.41 -9.77 71.27
N LYS A 29 6.08 -11.06 71.43
CA LYS A 29 6.04 -12.02 70.32
C LYS A 29 4.93 -11.67 69.31
N ARG A 30 3.76 -11.23 69.80
CA ARG A 30 2.64 -10.76 68.97
C ARG A 30 3.02 -9.52 68.16
N GLU A 31 3.62 -8.51 68.80
CA GLU A 31 4.10 -7.29 68.12
C GLU A 31 5.13 -7.60 67.02
N VAL A 32 6.06 -8.52 67.27
CA VAL A 32 7.04 -8.96 66.26
C VAL A 32 6.36 -9.64 65.06
N ILE A 33 5.32 -10.45 65.30
CA ILE A 33 4.55 -11.10 64.23
C ILE A 33 3.80 -10.05 63.39
N ILE A 34 3.15 -9.08 64.05
CA ILE A 34 2.43 -7.99 63.39
C ILE A 34 3.40 -7.16 62.53
N MET A 35 4.52 -6.71 63.12
CA MET A 35 5.57 -5.97 62.40
C MET A 35 6.10 -6.75 61.19
N ARG A 36 6.34 -8.05 61.33
CA ARG A 36 6.81 -8.91 60.22
C ARG A 36 5.74 -9.09 59.14
N SER A 37 4.46 -9.07 59.51
CA SER A 37 3.36 -9.11 58.54
C SER A 37 3.25 -7.79 57.75
N GLU A 38 3.47 -6.66 58.43
CA GLU A 38 3.36 -5.32 57.85
C GLU A 38 4.53 -5.03 56.90
N LYS A 39 5.78 -5.29 57.32
CA LYS A 39 6.95 -5.22 56.44
C LYS A 39 6.83 -6.07 55.19
N ARG A 40 6.15 -7.22 55.26
CA ARG A 40 5.89 -8.05 54.08
C ARG A 40 4.95 -7.35 53.11
N LYS A 41 3.89 -6.70 53.59
CA LYS A 41 2.96 -5.94 52.75
C LYS A 41 3.66 -4.77 52.05
N ASP A 42 4.51 -4.03 52.76
CA ASP A 42 5.28 -2.91 52.18
C ASP A 42 6.22 -3.41 51.07
N MET A 43 6.90 -4.54 51.31
CA MET A 43 7.75 -5.17 50.29
C MET A 43 6.96 -5.61 49.04
N TYR A 44 5.73 -6.09 49.20
CA TYR A 44 4.88 -6.41 48.05
C TYR A 44 4.48 -5.13 47.31
N ALA A 45 4.02 -4.09 48.02
CA ALA A 45 3.65 -2.81 47.43
C ALA A 45 4.82 -2.18 46.63
N ASP A 46 6.01 -2.16 47.20
CA ASP A 46 7.21 -1.66 46.51
C ASP A 46 7.56 -2.48 45.26
N ARG A 47 7.44 -3.82 45.31
CA ARG A 47 7.66 -4.66 44.12
C ARG A 47 6.61 -4.43 43.04
N TYR A 48 5.35 -4.20 43.40
CA TYR A 48 4.30 -3.86 42.43
C TYR A 48 4.61 -2.53 41.75
N HIS A 49 5.02 -1.51 42.51
CA HIS A 49 5.40 -0.22 41.94
C HIS A 49 6.70 -0.28 41.12
N ALA A 50 7.68 -1.08 41.54
CA ALA A 50 8.93 -1.31 40.80
C ALA A 50 8.68 -2.08 39.48
N GLY A 51 7.87 -3.13 39.51
CA GLY A 51 7.48 -3.89 38.32
C GLY A 51 6.68 -3.07 37.32
N ALA A 52 5.74 -2.24 37.80
CA ALA A 52 4.97 -1.33 36.95
C ALA A 52 5.83 -0.24 36.30
N LYS A 53 6.89 0.22 36.98
CA LYS A 53 7.86 1.19 36.42
C LYS A 53 8.84 0.54 35.43
N GLY A 54 9.25 -0.72 35.67
CA GLY A 54 10.15 -1.48 34.80
C GLY A 54 9.52 -1.90 33.46
N GLN A 55 8.24 -2.31 33.47
CA GLN A 55 7.54 -2.69 32.23
C GLN A 55 7.34 -1.51 31.28
N LYS A 56 7.05 -0.33 31.83
CA LYS A 56 6.89 0.90 31.06
C LYS A 56 8.17 1.24 30.31
N HIS A 57 9.32 1.35 30.97
CA HIS A 57 10.57 1.70 30.30
C HIS A 57 11.03 0.70 29.22
N CYS A 58 10.80 -0.60 29.42
CA CYS A 58 11.22 -1.62 28.46
C CYS A 58 10.36 -1.62 27.17
N HIS A 59 9.07 -1.26 27.27
CA HIS A 59 8.20 -1.12 26.10
C HIS A 59 8.49 0.14 25.26
N TYR A 60 8.97 1.23 25.87
CA TYR A 60 9.28 2.47 25.13
C TYR A 60 10.67 2.46 24.45
N ALA A 61 11.64 1.71 25.00
CA ALA A 61 12.95 1.54 24.36
C ALA A 61 12.87 0.75 23.04
N LYS A 62 11.87 -0.13 22.90
CA LYS A 62 11.66 -0.95 21.70
C LYS A 62 10.92 -0.22 20.57
N HIS A 63 10.16 0.82 20.87
CA HIS A 63 9.31 1.53 19.89
C HIS A 63 9.90 2.83 19.33
N ARG A 64 10.97 3.39 19.91
CA ARG A 64 11.49 4.71 19.51
C ARG A 64 12.22 4.72 18.16
N LYS A 65 12.69 3.57 17.66
CA LYS A 65 13.35 3.46 16.34
C LYS A 65 12.43 3.06 15.19
N THR A 66 11.15 2.80 15.44
CA THR A 66 10.24 2.30 14.40
C THR A 66 9.65 3.43 13.56
N ASN A 67 9.40 4.61 14.15
CA ASN A 67 8.76 5.71 13.42
C ASN A 67 9.70 6.42 12.43
N SER A 68 11.01 6.52 12.71
CA SER A 68 11.96 7.06 11.74
C SER A 68 12.12 6.10 10.55
N ILE A 69 12.28 4.80 10.81
CA ILE A 69 12.36 3.77 9.76
C ILE A 69 11.07 3.75 8.94
N ARG A 70 9.89 3.79 9.56
CA ARG A 70 8.62 3.87 8.83
C ARG A 70 8.54 5.11 7.93
N ARG A 71 9.00 6.27 8.41
CA ARG A 71 9.06 7.50 7.59
C ARG A 71 10.03 7.40 6.43
N PHE A 72 11.21 6.82 6.62
CA PHE A 72 12.17 6.58 5.54
C PHE A 72 11.63 5.56 4.52
N VAL A 73 10.99 4.49 4.98
CA VAL A 73 10.38 3.47 4.11
C VAL A 73 9.24 4.06 3.28
N THR A 74 8.36 4.87 3.89
CA THR A 74 7.29 5.55 3.14
C THR A 74 7.87 6.55 2.12
N GLY A 75 8.92 7.29 2.47
CA GLY A 75 9.59 8.21 1.52
C GLY A 75 10.24 7.50 0.35
N ILE A 76 10.96 6.39 0.59
CA ILE A 76 11.57 5.58 -0.47
C ILE A 76 10.49 4.95 -1.36
N ALA A 77 9.42 4.42 -0.79
CA ALA A 77 8.31 3.84 -1.55
C ALA A 77 7.63 4.88 -2.47
N ALA A 78 7.44 6.11 -1.98
CA ALA A 78 6.88 7.21 -2.77
C ALA A 78 7.81 7.61 -3.93
N LEU A 79 9.12 7.68 -3.70
CA LEU A 79 10.10 7.98 -4.74
C LEU A 79 10.14 6.89 -5.82
N VAL A 80 10.12 5.62 -5.43
CA VAL A 80 10.05 4.49 -6.36
C VAL A 80 8.74 4.53 -7.16
N MET A 81 7.61 4.86 -6.55
CA MET A 81 6.34 4.99 -7.24
C MET A 81 6.37 6.10 -8.31
N VAL A 82 6.92 7.28 -7.97
CA VAL A 82 7.07 8.38 -8.94
C VAL A 82 8.00 7.99 -10.09
N MET A 83 9.15 7.37 -9.79
CA MET A 83 10.06 6.87 -10.83
C MET A 83 9.39 5.83 -11.72
N SER A 84 8.73 4.83 -11.15
CA SER A 84 7.99 3.80 -11.90
C SER A 84 6.87 4.40 -12.76
N LEU A 85 6.20 5.46 -12.31
CA LEU A 85 5.23 6.18 -13.13
C LEU A 85 5.91 6.93 -14.26
N SER A 86 7.06 7.59 -14.02
CA SER A 86 7.81 8.30 -15.05
C SER A 86 8.41 7.39 -16.11
N PHE A 87 8.92 6.21 -15.72
CA PHE A 87 9.49 5.24 -16.66
C PHE A 87 8.45 4.29 -17.26
N GLY A 88 7.38 3.97 -16.52
CA GLY A 88 6.36 3.00 -16.92
C GLY A 88 5.21 3.57 -17.74
N PHE A 89 4.88 4.87 -17.63
CA PHE A 89 3.78 5.44 -18.42
C PHE A 89 4.04 5.45 -19.94
N GLY A 90 5.31 5.48 -20.37
CA GLY A 90 5.65 5.44 -21.79
C GLY A 90 5.33 4.08 -22.45
N SER A 91 5.43 2.98 -21.70
CA SER A 91 5.26 1.63 -22.24
C SER A 91 3.83 1.11 -22.13
N PHE A 92 3.06 1.54 -21.11
CA PHE A 92 1.66 1.09 -20.94
C PHE A 92 0.65 1.89 -21.77
N PHE A 93 0.95 3.15 -22.13
CA PHE A 93 0.06 3.93 -23.00
C PHE A 93 0.25 3.62 -24.50
N SER A 94 1.35 2.93 -24.86
CA SER A 94 1.60 2.40 -26.21
C SER A 94 0.95 1.04 -26.43
N SER A 95 -0.23 0.80 -25.83
CA SER A 95 -1.10 -0.33 -26.16
C SER A 95 -2.30 0.18 -26.97
N ALA A 96 -2.02 1.03 -27.96
CA ALA A 96 -2.96 1.36 -29.02
C ALA A 96 -2.98 0.19 -30.01
N HIS A 97 -3.85 -0.80 -29.75
CA HIS A 97 -4.47 -1.68 -30.75
C HIS A 97 -3.60 -2.10 -31.95
N ASP A 98 -2.38 -2.60 -31.75
CA ASP A 98 -1.66 -3.29 -32.81
C ASP A 98 -2.12 -4.75 -32.85
N SER A 99 -3.38 -4.90 -33.24
CA SER A 99 -3.96 -6.20 -33.59
C SER A 99 -4.06 -6.30 -35.11
N LYS A 100 -2.94 -6.08 -35.81
CA LYS A 100 -2.76 -6.68 -37.13
C LYS A 100 -1.36 -7.26 -37.16
N ALA A 101 -1.35 -8.59 -37.26
CA ALA A 101 -0.16 -9.40 -37.31
C ALA A 101 0.86 -8.85 -38.30
N GLU A 102 2.13 -9.05 -37.95
CA GLU A 102 3.29 -8.94 -38.82
C GLU A 102 2.98 -9.50 -40.23
N GLU A 103 2.72 -8.61 -41.17
CA GLU A 103 2.79 -8.86 -42.60
C GLU A 103 3.83 -7.85 -43.13
N PRO A 104 4.85 -8.29 -43.89
CA PRO A 104 5.89 -7.43 -44.41
C PRO A 104 5.30 -6.62 -45.57
N SER A 105 4.51 -5.60 -45.26
CA SER A 105 3.89 -4.76 -46.29
C SER A 105 4.61 -3.43 -46.32
N GLY A 106 5.14 -3.10 -47.50
CA GLY A 106 5.96 -1.92 -47.75
C GLY A 106 5.38 -0.65 -47.15
N GLU A 107 6.27 0.26 -46.79
CA GLU A 107 5.91 1.56 -46.22
C GLU A 107 4.76 2.21 -47.01
N ARG A 108 3.69 2.57 -46.30
CA ARG A 108 2.55 3.29 -46.87
C ARG A 108 2.94 4.75 -47.06
N TYR A 109 2.84 5.23 -48.28
CA TYR A 109 3.08 6.62 -48.63
C TYR A 109 1.77 7.31 -48.99
N TYR A 110 1.72 8.61 -48.75
CA TYR A 110 0.55 9.44 -49.03
C TYR A 110 0.87 10.41 -50.15
N LYS A 111 -0.08 10.57 -51.08
CA LYS A 111 0.01 11.55 -52.16
C LYS A 111 -1.32 12.23 -52.36
N SER A 112 -1.29 13.55 -52.55
CA SER A 112 -2.44 14.33 -53.00
C SER A 112 -2.58 14.21 -54.51
N VAL A 113 -3.74 13.73 -54.97
CA VAL A 113 -4.10 13.63 -56.38
C VAL A 113 -5.20 14.62 -56.66
N GLN A 114 -5.03 15.45 -57.69
CA GLN A 114 -6.07 16.36 -58.14
C GLN A 114 -7.09 15.59 -58.98
N LEU A 115 -8.39 15.82 -58.72
CA LEU A 115 -9.49 15.18 -59.43
C LEU A 115 -9.73 15.85 -60.78
N GLU A 116 -9.73 15.04 -61.84
CA GLU A 116 -10.04 15.49 -63.21
C GLU A 116 -11.53 15.35 -63.52
N LYS A 117 -11.98 16.00 -64.60
CA LYS A 117 -13.38 15.99 -65.02
C LYS A 117 -13.83 14.57 -65.39
N GLY A 118 -14.68 13.97 -64.55
CA GLY A 118 -15.22 12.62 -64.75
C GLY A 118 -14.58 11.57 -63.85
N ASP A 119 -13.61 11.95 -63.00
CA ASP A 119 -13.11 11.08 -61.96
C ASP A 119 -14.17 10.83 -60.88
N SER A 120 -14.24 9.59 -60.45
CA SER A 120 -15.07 9.14 -59.33
C SER A 120 -14.18 8.57 -58.25
N LEU A 121 -14.67 8.51 -57.01
CA LEU A 121 -13.92 7.88 -55.93
C LEU A 121 -13.54 6.42 -56.29
N TRP A 122 -14.40 5.76 -57.06
CA TRP A 122 -14.18 4.42 -57.58
C TRP A 122 -13.02 4.33 -58.57
N SER A 123 -12.93 5.24 -59.54
CA SER A 123 -11.83 5.22 -60.53
C SER A 123 -10.48 5.50 -59.88
N ILE A 124 -10.44 6.37 -58.87
CA ILE A 124 -9.24 6.63 -58.08
C ILE A 124 -8.88 5.41 -57.21
N ALA A 125 -9.86 4.83 -56.51
CA ALA A 125 -9.65 3.62 -55.71
C ALA A 125 -9.12 2.45 -56.56
N GLN A 126 -9.67 2.25 -57.75
CA GLN A 126 -9.23 1.22 -58.67
C GLN A 126 -7.78 1.41 -59.14
N ARG A 127 -7.30 2.65 -59.23
CA ARG A 127 -5.96 3.01 -59.71
C ARG A 127 -4.87 2.83 -58.66
N TYR A 128 -5.19 3.05 -57.39
CA TYR A 128 -4.20 3.07 -56.30
C TYR A 128 -4.33 1.92 -55.29
N ARG A 129 -5.39 1.10 -55.39
CA ARG A 129 -5.49 -0.13 -54.60
C ARG A 129 -4.42 -1.15 -55.01
N ARG A 130 -4.10 -2.05 -54.09
CA ARG A 130 -3.39 -3.28 -54.42
C ARG A 130 -4.31 -4.25 -55.16
N THR A 131 -3.76 -5.07 -56.05
CA THR A 131 -4.52 -6.09 -56.79
C THR A 131 -5.28 -7.05 -55.86
N GLU A 132 -4.70 -7.31 -54.69
CA GLU A 132 -5.20 -8.22 -53.65
C GLU A 132 -6.31 -7.59 -52.78
N ASP A 133 -6.37 -6.26 -52.67
CA ASP A 133 -7.30 -5.56 -51.78
C ASP A 133 -8.69 -5.43 -52.41
N SER A 134 -9.72 -5.56 -51.57
CA SER A 134 -11.11 -5.29 -51.97
C SER A 134 -11.29 -3.81 -52.29
N ILE A 135 -11.85 -3.51 -53.46
CA ILE A 135 -12.11 -2.13 -53.91
C ILE A 135 -12.98 -1.38 -52.88
N TYR A 136 -13.94 -2.07 -52.25
CA TYR A 136 -14.84 -1.45 -51.29
C TYR A 136 -14.14 -1.05 -49.99
N GLU A 137 -13.23 -1.89 -49.51
CA GLU A 137 -12.47 -1.64 -48.28
C GLU A 137 -11.54 -0.44 -48.48
N TYR A 138 -10.82 -0.41 -49.60
CA TYR A 138 -9.95 0.72 -49.94
C TYR A 138 -10.75 2.02 -50.19
N MET A 139 -11.94 1.94 -50.79
CA MET A 139 -12.80 3.09 -51.00
C MET A 139 -13.34 3.67 -49.67
N ASP A 140 -13.62 2.82 -48.68
CA ASP A 140 -14.02 3.26 -47.34
C ASP A 140 -12.86 3.97 -46.62
N GLU A 141 -11.66 3.40 -46.66
CA GLU A 141 -10.44 4.04 -46.11
C GLU A 141 -10.17 5.39 -46.77
N LEU A 142 -10.29 5.46 -48.10
CA LEU A 142 -10.06 6.68 -48.88
C LEU A 142 -11.11 7.76 -48.58
N ALA A 143 -12.37 7.36 -48.36
CA ALA A 143 -13.43 8.28 -47.94
C ALA A 143 -13.18 8.81 -46.52
N GLU A 144 -12.76 7.95 -45.59
CA GLU A 144 -12.44 8.34 -44.22
C GLU A 144 -11.25 9.29 -44.16
N ALA A 145 -10.17 9.00 -44.90
CA ALA A 145 -8.96 9.83 -44.96
C ALA A 145 -9.22 11.24 -45.51
N ASN A 146 -10.24 11.40 -46.36
CA ASN A 146 -10.59 12.68 -46.98
C ASN A 146 -11.87 13.30 -46.39
N HIS A 147 -12.37 12.76 -45.27
CA HIS A 147 -13.59 13.21 -44.60
C HIS A 147 -14.80 13.32 -45.54
N LEU A 148 -14.87 12.44 -46.55
CA LEU A 148 -15.96 12.41 -47.51
C LEU A 148 -17.18 11.74 -46.87
N SER A 149 -18.28 12.48 -46.78
CA SER A 149 -19.53 11.89 -46.31
C SER A 149 -20.07 10.88 -47.33
N LEU A 150 -20.86 9.89 -46.89
CA LEU A 150 -21.49 8.88 -47.75
C LEU A 150 -22.26 9.47 -48.95
N LYS A 151 -22.73 10.71 -48.85
CA LYS A 151 -23.43 11.45 -49.91
C LYS A 151 -22.49 12.09 -50.93
N ASP A 152 -21.25 12.40 -50.53
CA ASP A 152 -20.26 13.12 -51.34
C ASP A 152 -19.32 12.17 -52.10
N ARG A 153 -19.35 10.87 -51.77
CA ARG A 153 -18.59 9.81 -52.47
C ARG A 153 -18.83 9.78 -53.98
N ASN A 154 -20.01 10.21 -54.43
CA ASN A 154 -20.41 10.25 -55.83
C ASN A 154 -20.42 11.67 -56.42
N ASN A 155 -20.09 12.69 -55.63
CA ASN A 155 -20.20 14.10 -56.02
C ASN A 155 -18.89 14.85 -55.73
N LEU A 156 -17.79 14.29 -56.21
CA LEU A 156 -16.48 14.94 -56.20
C LEU A 156 -16.46 16.08 -57.22
N GLN A 157 -15.95 17.26 -56.83
CA GLN A 157 -15.85 18.38 -57.76
C GLN A 157 -14.49 18.40 -58.46
N GLU A 158 -14.50 18.80 -59.72
CA GLU A 158 -13.28 18.99 -60.51
C GLU A 158 -12.39 20.04 -59.84
N GLY A 159 -11.10 19.71 -59.64
CA GLY A 159 -10.14 20.57 -58.98
C GLY A 159 -9.95 20.31 -57.48
N ASP A 160 -10.74 19.43 -56.87
CA ASP A 160 -10.54 18.97 -55.50
C ASP A 160 -9.30 18.07 -55.40
N TYR A 161 -8.68 18.05 -54.22
CA TYR A 161 -7.52 17.20 -53.93
C TYR A 161 -7.93 16.05 -53.04
N LEU A 162 -7.59 14.83 -53.47
CA LEU A 162 -7.79 13.62 -52.70
C LEU A 162 -6.45 13.08 -52.21
N VAL A 163 -6.34 12.84 -50.91
CA VAL A 163 -5.20 12.17 -50.29
C VAL A 163 -5.39 10.67 -50.48
N VAL A 164 -4.47 10.06 -51.23
CA VAL A 164 -4.48 8.63 -51.57
C VAL A 164 -3.27 7.95 -50.92
N SER A 165 -3.48 6.76 -50.38
CA SER A 165 -2.40 5.90 -49.84
C SER A 165 -1.91 4.93 -50.92
N TYR A 166 -0.61 4.82 -51.11
CA TYR A 166 0.02 3.85 -52.03
C TYR A 166 1.17 3.13 -51.33
N TYR A 167 1.50 1.93 -51.78
CA TYR A 167 2.57 1.12 -51.18
C TYR A 167 3.88 1.31 -51.96
N GLY A 168 5.01 1.37 -51.24
CA GLY A 168 6.34 1.57 -51.83
C GLY A 168 6.80 0.51 -52.83
N ASP A 169 6.24 -0.71 -52.77
CA ASP A 169 6.54 -1.77 -53.72
C ASP A 169 5.94 -1.54 -55.11
N ASP A 170 4.94 -0.64 -55.23
CA ASP A 170 4.33 -0.24 -56.50
C ASP A 170 5.14 0.86 -57.21
N SER A 171 6.32 1.24 -56.69
CA SER A 171 7.22 2.22 -57.31
C SER A 171 8.05 1.68 -58.49
N VAL A 172 7.74 0.46 -58.95
CA VAL A 172 8.52 -0.24 -59.99
C VAL A 172 7.64 -0.49 -61.23
N TYR A 173 7.73 0.47 -62.15
CA TYR A 173 7.35 0.50 -63.59
C TYR A 173 5.87 0.57 -63.99
#